data_AF-A0A7J8XSF0-F1
#
_entry.id   AF-A0A7J8XSF0-F1
#
_cell.length_a   1.000
_cell.length_b   1.000
_cell.length_c   1.000
_cell.angle_alpha   90.00
_cell.angle_beta   90.00
_cell.angle_gamma   90.00
#
_symmetry.space_group_name_H-M   'P 1'
#
loop_
_entity.id
_entity.type
_entity.pdbx_description
1 polymer ?
#
loop_
_entity_poly.entity_id
_entity_poly.type
_entity_poly.pdbx_seq_one_letter_code
_entity_poly.pdbx_strand_id
1 'polypeptide(L)'
;MVRSYIEKPNCIILAISPANQDLATSDAIKISREVDPAGERTIGVLTKIDLMDKGTDAVDILEGKSYRLKFPWIGVVNRSQADINKNVDMIAARRRERE
;
A
#
# COMPACT_ATOMS: atom_id res chain seq x y z
N MET A 1 15.80 -12.32 -4.02
CA MET A 1 15.12 -13.00 -2.88
C MET A 1 13.59 -12.94 -2.99
N VAL A 2 12.97 -11.81 -3.34
CA VAL A 2 11.49 -11.73 -3.50
C VAL A 2 10.98 -12.32 -4.82
N ARG A 3 11.69 -12.13 -5.94
CA ARG A 3 11.27 -12.56 -7.29
C ARG A 3 10.80 -14.02 -7.36
N SER A 4 11.55 -14.95 -6.77
CA SER A 4 11.21 -16.39 -6.73
C SER A 4 9.85 -16.73 -6.08
N TYR A 5 9.30 -15.83 -5.27
CA TYR A 5 7.96 -16.00 -4.70
C TYR A 5 6.90 -15.43 -5.63
N ILE A 6 7.11 -14.22 -6.14
CA ILE A 6 6.13 -13.45 -6.91
C ILE A 6 6.05 -13.84 -8.39
N GLU A 7 7.04 -14.57 -8.93
CA GLU A 7 7.01 -15.15 -10.28
C GLU A 7 5.98 -16.27 -10.43
N LYS A 8 5.58 -16.90 -9.32
CA LYS A 8 4.60 -17.98 -9.34
C LYS A 8 3.23 -17.41 -9.74
N PRO A 9 2.54 -18.00 -10.74
CA PRO A 9 1.28 -17.45 -11.25
C PRO A 9 0.14 -17.46 -10.23
N ASN A 10 0.20 -18.33 -9.22
CA ASN A 10 -0.77 -18.42 -8.13
C ASN A 10 -0.43 -17.54 -6.91
N CYS A 11 0.62 -16.71 -6.99
CA CYS A 11 0.98 -15.79 -5.92
C CYS A 11 0.26 -14.45 -6.10
N ILE A 12 -0.53 -14.06 -5.10
CA ILE A 12 -1.07 -12.70 -4.99
C ILE A 12 0.03 -11.79 -4.48
N ILE A 13 0.23 -10.65 -5.15
CA ILE A 13 1.23 -9.66 -4.79
C ILE A 13 0.53 -8.52 -4.05
N LEU A 14 0.96 -8.26 -2.81
CA LEU A 14 0.55 -7.07 -2.07
C LEU A 14 1.64 -6.01 -2.22
N ALA A 15 1.45 -5.05 -3.13
CA ALA A 15 2.41 -4.00 -3.42
C ALA A 15 2.17 -2.80 -2.49
N ILE A 16 2.91 -2.77 -1.38
CA ILE A 16 2.74 -1.78 -0.31
C ILE A 16 3.65 -0.57 -0.58
N SER A 17 3.07 0.63 -0.58
CA SER A 17 3.80 1.90 -0.69
C SER A 17 3.33 2.89 0.39
N PRO A 18 4.21 3.74 0.94
CA PRO A 18 3.80 4.79 1.86
C PRO A 18 3.26 6.00 1.10
N ALA A 19 2.22 6.65 1.63
CA ALA A 19 1.54 7.79 1.01
C ALA A 19 2.38 9.08 0.99
N ASN A 20 3.39 9.15 1.87
CA ASN A 20 4.30 10.29 1.96
C ASN A 20 5.49 10.21 0.98
N GLN A 21 5.49 9.27 0.04
CA GLN A 21 6.49 9.14 -1.00
C GLN A 21 5.81 9.01 -2.36
N ASP A 22 6.49 9.45 -3.40
CA ASP A 22 5.98 9.33 -4.77
C ASP A 22 5.90 7.86 -5.19
N LEU A 23 4.71 7.46 -5.63
CA LEU A 23 4.41 6.10 -6.04
C LEU A 23 5.24 5.64 -7.23
N ALA A 24 5.60 6.56 -8.15
CA ALA A 24 6.43 6.23 -9.30
C ALA A 24 7.83 5.74 -8.90
N THR A 25 8.29 6.10 -7.70
CA THR A 25 9.57 5.66 -7.16
C THR A 25 9.51 4.31 -6.45
N SER A 26 8.30 3.79 -6.16
CA SER A 26 8.09 2.57 -5.37
C SER A 26 8.69 1.33 -6.02
N ASP A 27 9.66 0.71 -5.34
CA ASP A 27 10.28 -0.54 -5.79
C ASP A 27 9.29 -1.71 -5.77
N ALA A 28 8.33 -1.71 -4.84
CA ALA A 28 7.29 -2.73 -4.78
C ALA A 28 6.46 -2.75 -6.07
N ILE A 29 6.09 -1.57 -6.58
CA ILE A 29 5.32 -1.42 -7.82
C ILE A 29 6.15 -1.74 -9.05
N LYS A 30 7.41 -1.29 -9.09
CA LYS A 30 8.33 -1.63 -10.18
C LYS A 30 8.50 -3.14 -10.31
N ILE A 31 8.83 -3.81 -9.21
CA ILE A 31 9.07 -5.25 -9.19
C ILE A 31 7.80 -6.05 -9.46
N SER A 32 6.63 -5.62 -8.94
CA SER A 32 5.37 -6.30 -9.24
C SER A 32 5.02 -6.23 -10.72
N ARG A 33 5.27 -5.08 -11.36
CA ARG A 33 4.97 -4.88 -12.79
C ARG A 33 5.85 -5.72 -13.72
N GLU A 34 7.08 -6.04 -13.31
CA GLU A 34 7.95 -6.93 -14.08
C GLU A 34 7.39 -8.35 -14.20
N VAL A 35 6.69 -8.84 -13.17
CA VAL A 35 6.15 -10.22 -13.11
C VAL A 35 4.63 -10.31 -13.30
N ASP A 36 3.94 -9.18 -13.22
CA ASP A 36 2.50 -9.01 -13.46
C ASP A 36 2.22 -7.68 -14.19
N PRO A 37 2.59 -7.56 -15.48
CA PRO A 37 2.46 -6.30 -16.23
C PRO A 37 1.01 -5.82 -16.40
N ALA A 38 0.06 -6.76 -16.43
CA ALA A 38 -1.36 -6.48 -16.53
C ALA A 38 -2.02 -6.18 -15.17
N GLY A 39 -1.29 -6.36 -14.05
CA GLY A 39 -1.78 -6.11 -12.70
C GLY A 39 -2.95 -7.01 -12.30
N GLU A 40 -3.01 -8.23 -12.82
CA GLU A 40 -4.16 -9.13 -12.62
C GLU A 40 -4.19 -9.79 -11.25
N ARG A 41 -3.04 -9.86 -10.58
CA ARG A 41 -2.87 -10.50 -9.27
C ARG A 41 -2.10 -9.61 -8.29
N THR A 42 -1.93 -8.33 -8.64
CA THR A 42 -1.30 -7.30 -7.81
C THR A 42 -2.36 -6.41 -7.20
N ILE A 43 -2.30 -6.25 -5.87
CA ILE A 43 -3.15 -5.35 -5.10
C ILE A 43 -2.26 -4.23 -4.56
N GLY A 44 -2.61 -2.99 -4.88
CA GLY A 44 -1.92 -1.81 -4.38
C GLY A 44 -2.42 -1.45 -2.99
N VAL A 45 -1.50 -1.28 -2.04
CA VAL A 45 -1.82 -0.85 -0.68
C VAL A 45 -1.04 0.41 -0.36
N LEU A 46 -1.77 1.46 0.03
CA LEU A 46 -1.19 2.73 0.43
C LEU A 46 -1.23 2.85 1.96
N THR A 47 -0.07 3.04 2.58
CA THR A 47 0.08 3.14 4.04
C THR A 47 0.43 4.55 4.48
N LYS A 48 0.34 4.86 5.77
CA LYS A 48 0.79 6.15 6.34
C LYS A 48 0.08 7.36 5.74
N ILE A 49 -1.21 7.22 5.42
CA ILE A 49 -2.03 8.31 4.87
C ILE A 49 -2.15 9.46 5.88
N ASP A 50 -2.07 9.14 7.17
CA ASP A 50 -2.03 10.07 8.30
C ASP A 50 -0.77 10.96 8.33
N LEU A 51 0.30 10.57 7.63
CA LEU A 51 1.57 11.29 7.59
C LEU A 51 1.79 12.06 6.29
N MET A 52 0.74 12.29 5.50
CA MET A 52 0.84 13.09 4.28
C MET A 52 1.03 14.58 4.60
N ASP A 53 1.75 15.27 3.71
CA ASP A 53 1.99 16.70 3.84
C ASP A 53 0.69 17.49 3.65
N LYS A 54 0.52 18.54 4.45
CA LYS A 54 -0.65 19.42 4.37
C LYS A 54 -0.75 20.05 2.98
N GLY A 55 -1.92 19.93 2.36
CA GLY A 55 -2.17 20.41 0.99
C GLY A 55 -1.95 19.35 -0.09
N THR A 56 -1.62 18.11 0.29
CA THR A 56 -1.61 16.94 -0.60
C THR A 56 -2.69 15.94 -0.19
N ASP A 57 -3.13 15.12 -1.12
CA ASP A 57 -4.05 14.02 -0.87
C ASP A 57 -3.69 12.79 -1.72
N ALA A 58 -4.25 11.64 -1.33
CA ALA A 58 -4.03 10.37 -2.01
C ALA A 58 -5.21 9.95 -2.91
N VAL A 59 -6.16 10.84 -3.20
CA VAL A 59 -7.43 10.49 -3.87
C VAL A 59 -7.16 9.89 -5.25
N ASP A 60 -6.30 10.52 -6.06
CA ASP A 60 -6.00 10.02 -7.40
C ASP A 60 -5.30 8.66 -7.40
N ILE A 61 -4.51 8.35 -6.37
CA ILE A 61 -3.90 7.03 -6.19
C ILE A 61 -4.97 6.02 -5.80
N LEU A 62 -5.79 6.34 -4.80
CA LEU A 62 -6.83 5.45 -4.27
C LEU A 62 -7.91 5.12 -5.31
N GLU A 63 -8.25 6.09 -6.17
CA GLU A 63 -9.16 5.90 -7.30
C GLU A 63 -8.51 5.22 -8.51
N GLY A 64 -7.21 4.91 -8.45
CA GLY A 64 -6.48 4.22 -9.52
C GLY A 64 -6.26 5.10 -10.77
N LYS A 65 -6.34 6.42 -10.64
CA LYS A 65 -6.07 7.39 -11.71
C LYS A 65 -4.57 7.56 -11.95
N SER A 66 -3.77 7.67 -10.88
CA SER A 66 -2.31 7.84 -10.99
C SER A 66 -1.59 6.56 -11.41
N TYR A 67 -2.01 5.42 -10.86
CA TYR A 67 -1.46 4.10 -11.21
C TYR A 67 -2.59 3.07 -11.29
N ARG A 68 -2.89 2.62 -12.51
CA ARG A 68 -3.98 1.70 -12.75
C ARG A 68 -3.57 0.26 -12.45
N LEU A 69 -4.33 -0.39 -11.57
CA LEU A 69 -4.32 -1.83 -11.31
C LEU A 69 -5.70 -2.41 -11.66
N LYS A 70 -5.80 -3.73 -11.80
CA LYS A 70 -7.08 -4.41 -12.01
C LYS A 70 -8.00 -4.31 -10.78
N PHE A 71 -7.40 -4.30 -9.59
CA PHE A 71 -8.08 -4.09 -8.32
C PHE A 71 -7.90 -2.64 -7.84
N PRO A 72 -8.91 -2.04 -7.19
CA PRO A 72 -8.76 -0.73 -6.55
C PRO A 72 -7.64 -0.72 -5.51
N TRP A 73 -7.07 0.45 -5.31
CA TRP A 73 -6.09 0.68 -4.25
C TRP A 73 -6.76 0.69 -2.90
N ILE A 74 -6.05 0.21 -1.88
CA ILE A 74 -6.55 0.15 -0.50
C ILE A 74 -5.66 1.03 0.38
N GLY A 75 -6.26 2.05 0.99
CA GLY A 75 -5.60 2.90 1.98
C GLY A 75 -5.69 2.30 3.38
N VAL A 76 -4.60 2.33 4.14
CA VAL A 76 -4.57 1.87 5.54
C VAL A 76 -3.73 2.79 6.43
N VAL A 77 -4.14 2.91 7.69
CA VAL A 77 -3.38 3.58 8.75
C VAL A 77 -2.99 2.54 9.80
N ASN A 78 -1.69 2.23 9.85
CA ASN A 78 -1.15 1.23 10.76
C ASN A 78 -0.75 1.84 12.11
N ARG A 79 -0.50 0.97 13.10
CA ARG A 79 0.10 1.38 14.37
C ARG A 79 1.46 2.05 14.15
N SER A 80 1.69 3.17 14.82
CA SER A 80 2.99 3.82 14.88
C SER A 80 3.97 3.02 15.75
N GLN A 81 5.27 3.35 15.70
CA GLN A 81 6.25 2.76 16.61
C GLN A 81 5.90 3.05 18.09
N ALA A 82 5.35 4.23 18.38
CA ALA A 82 4.91 4.59 19.72
C ALA A 82 3.72 3.73 20.19
N ASP A 83 2.79 3.41 19.30
CA ASP A 83 1.67 2.51 19.60
C ASP A 83 2.13 1.08 19.86
N ILE A 84 3.11 0.60 19.08
CA ILE A 84 3.71 -0.73 19.27
C ILE A 84 4.39 -0.79 20.65
N ASN A 85 5.20 0.21 20.99
CA ASN A 85 5.89 0.27 22.29
C ASN A 85 4.92 0.34 23.48
N LYS A 86 3.72 0.91 23.27
CA LYS A 86 2.64 0.96 24.27
C LYS A 86 1.73 -0.27 24.25
N ASN A 87 2.03 -1.27 23.41
CA ASN A 87 1.19 -2.46 23.20
C ASN A 87 -0.28 -2.12 22.90
N VAL A 88 -0.52 -1.09 22.08
CA VAL A 88 -1.87 -0.74 21.66
C VAL A 88 -2.49 -1.92 20.91
N ASP A 89 -3.68 -2.30 21.38
CA ASP A 89 -4.47 -3.40 20.83
C ASP A 89 -4.88 -3.16 19.36
N MET A 90 -5.02 -4.25 18.60
CA MET A 90 -5.39 -4.18 17.18
C MET A 90 -6.81 -3.67 16.96
N ILE A 91 -7.76 -3.98 17.84
CA ILE A 91 -9.14 -3.48 17.74
C ILE A 91 -9.13 -1.98 18.00
N ALA A 92 -8.38 -1.51 19.01
CA ALA A 92 -8.22 -0.09 19.28
C ALA A 92 -7.57 0.65 18.10
N ALA A 93 -6.51 0.10 17.51
CA ALA A 93 -5.86 0.69 16.35
C ALA A 93 -6.80 0.79 15.13
N ARG A 94 -7.57 -0.26 14.85
CA ARG A 94 -8.57 -0.27 13.76
C ARG A 94 -9.74 0.68 13.98
N ARG A 95 -10.11 0.95 15.24
CA ARG A 95 -11.14 1.98 15.54
C ARG A 95 -10.61 3.36 15.19
N ARG A 96 -9.39 3.69 15.61
CA ARG A 96 -8.74 4.98 15.29
C ARG A 96 -8.53 5.19 13.79
N GLU A 97 -8.29 4.13 13.02
CA GLU A 97 -8.18 4.23 11.55
C GLU A 97 -9.48 4.70 10.88
N ARG A 98 -10.65 4.50 11.52
CA ARG A 98 -11.96 4.89 11.00
C ARG A 98 -12.42 6.28 11.43
N GLU A 99 -11.72 6.88 12.40
CA GLU A 99 -11.99 8.22 12.95
C GLU A 99 -11.28 9.28 12.10
#